data_AF-A0AAI8VNE8-F1
#
_entry.id   AF-A0AAI8VNE8-F1
#
_cell.length_a   1.000
_cell.length_b   1.000
_cell.length_c   1.000
_cell.angle_alpha   90.00
_cell.angle_beta   90.00
_cell.angle_gamma   90.00
#
_symmetry.space_group_name_H-M   'P 1'
#
loop_
_entity.id
_entity.type
_entity.pdbx_description
1 polymer ?
#
loop_
_entity_poly.entity_id
_entity_poly.type
_entity_poly.pdbx_seq_one_letter_code
_entity_poly.pdbx_strand_id
1 'polypeptide(L)'
;MCSWFILTDKCRSANRPNQGIRGPRSALTDFLSSQNIQAHQIRANANARRAAAALAAAANVQNNADGDDDADDDENEEDNEAGGSTSTTASRARAREQKKQKQEAAIAKIKESKLYIKKKQQKLAREKKHKRKRGGDSPDLPESDSDDLARALLDEKPGPVPGQMANCEICDKRFTVTPYSRAGPNGGMLCSPCGKKLAKDQNDAKKNKKPKLAAQGGGGRRKMQSRILDGTYHVGAKPLMNLCIETLAKNIQLADGLGDLPPRVVDLIARKLSKHRLLGPDTLRLFLDPRNDAVSLYDAARLSSQDYVTIFQQVTQLKKLKLRNAIQFKDEVMQYLITRNLNLDSIYLHGANLVSEACWIEYLKAKGEHLKALQIYYMDKHVNDAVVSTLKVSCPSLTRLKLCHNQEVSDDGIKLIANLVKLEHLSLQLIKKTKTDPYVAVVQSLGKQLQTLSLKNIADVDNRLLDAIHENCTSLKKLRVTDSEHMTDAGFARMFKGWKNRALVFLDLQKCRHVDPAKPRENEHMVGLCSEGFRAIMTHSGTNLRYLNIHACRHISAAAFEEVFAEDKVYPQLSKLEISFCEEVTDFIVGSIFRCCPALKELNVKHVKVPKGRILVGVPNAIGMQIEGVDD
;
A
#
# COMPACT_ATOMS: atom_id res chain seq x y z
N MET A 1 -24.00 -0.66 61.84
CA MET A 1 -25.13 -0.99 60.95
C MET A 1 -24.53 -1.17 59.56
N CYS A 2 -24.09 -2.36 59.15
CA CYS A 2 -24.86 -3.59 58.84
C CYS A 2 -25.76 -3.40 57.60
N SER A 3 -25.88 -4.35 56.67
CA SER A 3 -25.04 -5.50 56.26
C SER A 3 -25.59 -6.04 54.93
N TRP A 4 -24.76 -6.75 54.15
CA TRP A 4 -25.06 -7.83 53.20
C TRP A 4 -26.51 -8.14 52.76
N PHE A 5 -26.70 -8.48 51.48
CA PHE A 5 -27.24 -9.80 51.11
C PHE A 5 -26.87 -10.25 49.69
N ILE A 6 -26.50 -11.53 49.56
CA ILE A 6 -26.33 -12.28 48.30
C ILE A 6 -27.51 -13.27 48.24
N LEU A 7 -28.11 -13.46 47.06
CA LEU A 7 -29.01 -14.61 46.85
C LEU A 7 -28.82 -15.21 45.45
N THR A 8 -28.24 -16.41 45.44
CA THR A 8 -28.26 -17.37 44.34
C THR A 8 -29.54 -18.21 44.42
N ASP A 9 -30.10 -18.64 43.29
CA ASP A 9 -30.66 -20.00 43.26
C ASP A 9 -30.61 -20.67 41.89
N LYS A 10 -30.62 -22.01 41.90
CA LYS A 10 -30.60 -22.91 40.74
C LYS A 10 -31.98 -23.53 40.54
N CYS A 11 -32.36 -23.83 39.29
CA CYS A 11 -33.22 -24.99 39.05
C CYS A 11 -32.95 -25.71 37.72
N ARG A 12 -33.38 -26.98 37.65
CA ARG A 12 -33.00 -27.98 36.64
C ARG A 12 -33.95 -28.06 35.43
N SER A 13 -33.53 -28.84 34.43
CA SER A 13 -34.18 -29.01 33.12
C SER A 13 -35.50 -29.79 33.11
N ALA A 14 -36.39 -29.40 32.20
CA ALA A 14 -37.43 -30.25 31.60
C ALA A 14 -37.38 -30.11 30.05
N ASN A 15 -38.06 -30.99 29.31
CA ASN A 15 -37.68 -31.38 27.94
C ASN A 15 -38.79 -31.13 26.90
N ARG A 16 -38.41 -31.02 25.60
CA ARG A 16 -39.25 -31.06 24.37
C ARG A 16 -40.05 -29.76 24.01
N PRO A 17 -40.47 -29.56 22.73
CA PRO A 17 -39.59 -28.80 21.82
C PRO A 17 -40.29 -27.77 20.90
N ASN A 18 -39.47 -27.07 20.10
CA ASN A 18 -39.82 -26.48 18.79
C ASN A 18 -40.72 -25.22 18.78
N GLN A 19 -40.10 -24.05 18.57
CA GLN A 19 -40.19 -23.27 17.30
C GLN A 19 -39.46 -21.92 17.46
N GLY A 20 -38.18 -21.89 17.10
CA GLY A 20 -37.39 -20.66 17.09
C GLY A 20 -37.67 -19.82 15.85
N ILE A 21 -38.33 -18.67 16.02
CA ILE A 21 -38.48 -17.63 14.98
C ILE A 21 -37.08 -17.23 14.50
N ARG A 22 -36.80 -17.43 13.21
CA ARG A 22 -35.52 -17.03 12.59
C ARG A 22 -35.66 -15.66 11.95
N GLY A 23 -34.93 -14.68 12.50
CA GLY A 23 -34.63 -13.44 11.79
C GLY A 23 -33.79 -13.68 10.52
N PRO A 24 -33.69 -12.67 9.64
CA PRO A 24 -32.98 -12.79 8.37
C PRO A 24 -31.51 -13.14 8.58
N ARG A 25 -30.99 -14.09 7.78
CA ARG A 25 -29.57 -14.43 7.77
C ARG A 25 -28.76 -13.26 7.23
N SER A 26 -27.59 -12.98 7.82
CA SER A 26 -26.70 -11.97 7.26
C SER A 26 -26.21 -12.39 5.87
N ALA A 27 -25.99 -11.42 4.98
CA ALA A 27 -25.51 -11.66 3.61
C ALA A 27 -24.20 -12.47 3.58
N LEU A 28 -23.35 -12.34 4.61
CA LEU A 28 -22.14 -13.14 4.78
C LEU A 28 -22.44 -14.62 5.05
N THR A 29 -23.49 -14.92 5.81
CA THR A 29 -23.91 -16.31 6.12
C THR A 29 -24.44 -17.00 4.86
N ASP A 30 -25.25 -16.30 4.07
CA ASP A 30 -25.75 -16.83 2.80
C ASP A 30 -24.64 -16.96 1.75
N PHE A 31 -23.71 -16.00 1.65
CA PHE A 31 -22.53 -16.11 0.79
C PHE A 31 -21.69 -17.35 1.14
N LEU A 32 -21.33 -17.56 2.41
CA LEU A 32 -20.56 -18.72 2.85
C LEU A 32 -21.30 -20.04 2.59
N SER A 33 -22.63 -20.06 2.79
CA SER A 33 -23.46 -21.23 2.46
C SER A 33 -23.50 -21.51 0.94
N SER A 34 -23.52 -20.48 0.09
CA SER A 34 -23.50 -20.61 -1.37
C SER A 34 -22.18 -21.17 -1.90
N GLN A 35 -21.08 -20.94 -1.16
CA GLN A 35 -19.76 -21.55 -1.40
C GLN A 35 -19.60 -22.91 -0.70
N ASN A 36 -20.66 -23.44 -0.09
CA ASN A 36 -20.67 -24.72 0.63
C ASN A 36 -19.73 -24.77 1.85
N ILE A 37 -19.44 -23.61 2.45
CA ILE A 37 -18.51 -23.46 3.59
C ILE A 37 -19.31 -23.40 4.90
N GLN A 38 -19.38 -24.52 5.62
CA GLN A 38 -20.02 -24.57 6.94
C GLN A 38 -19.01 -24.31 8.06
N ALA A 39 -19.23 -23.25 8.86
CA ALA A 39 -18.37 -22.90 9.98
C ALA A 39 -18.19 -24.03 11.01
N HIS A 40 -19.22 -24.86 11.21
CA HIS A 40 -19.15 -26.05 12.06
C HIS A 40 -18.15 -27.09 11.54
N GLN A 41 -18.12 -27.36 10.23
CA GLN A 41 -17.15 -28.28 9.62
C GLN A 41 -15.72 -27.75 9.67
N ILE A 42 -15.50 -26.44 9.55
CA ILE A 42 -14.17 -25.84 9.75
C ILE A 42 -13.69 -26.09 11.18
N ARG A 43 -14.54 -25.81 12.18
CA ARG A 43 -14.19 -25.99 13.60
C ARG A 43 -13.97 -27.48 13.95
N ALA A 44 -14.79 -28.38 13.42
CA ALA A 44 -14.61 -29.83 13.56
C ALA A 44 -13.28 -30.31 12.94
N ASN A 45 -12.97 -29.89 11.71
CA ASN A 45 -11.72 -30.25 11.04
C ASN A 45 -10.47 -29.69 11.74
N ALA A 46 -10.56 -28.48 12.31
CA ALA A 46 -9.47 -27.88 13.09
C ALA A 46 -9.22 -28.62 14.42
N ASN A 47 -10.27 -29.15 15.04
CA ASN A 47 -10.15 -29.96 16.25
C ASN A 47 -9.62 -31.37 15.92
N ALA A 48 -10.11 -32.00 14.84
CA ALA A 48 -9.60 -33.29 14.37
C ALA A 48 -8.10 -33.24 14.03
N ARG A 49 -7.62 -32.17 13.37
CA ARG A 49 -6.18 -31.98 13.10
C ARG A 49 -5.35 -31.83 14.38
N ARG A 50 -5.85 -31.13 15.41
CA ARG A 50 -5.17 -31.02 16.71
C ARG A 50 -5.12 -32.36 17.46
N ALA A 51 -6.22 -33.14 17.44
CA ALA A 51 -6.24 -34.48 18.02
C ALA A 51 -5.27 -35.44 17.31
N ALA A 52 -5.22 -35.41 15.97
CA ALA A 52 -4.27 -36.21 15.19
C ALA A 52 -2.81 -35.81 15.44
N ALA A 53 -2.51 -34.51 15.60
CA ALA A 53 -1.17 -34.03 15.95
C ALA A 53 -0.76 -34.46 17.37
N ALA A 54 -1.68 -34.43 18.34
CA ALA A 54 -1.43 -34.91 19.70
C ALA A 54 -1.16 -36.43 19.75
N LEU A 55 -1.91 -37.23 18.98
CA LEU A 55 -1.68 -38.67 18.85
C LEU A 55 -0.34 -38.99 18.15
N ALA A 56 0.04 -38.23 17.13
CA ALA A 56 1.33 -38.37 16.47
C ALA A 56 2.51 -37.99 17.40
N ALA A 57 2.34 -36.96 18.23
CA ALA A 57 3.33 -36.59 19.25
C ALA A 57 3.47 -37.68 20.33
N ALA A 58 2.35 -38.25 20.81
CA ALA A 58 2.37 -39.34 21.78
C ALA A 58 3.07 -40.60 21.24
N ALA A 59 2.83 -40.97 19.97
CA ALA A 59 3.51 -42.08 19.32
C ALA A 59 5.03 -41.88 19.17
N ASN A 60 5.49 -40.62 19.00
CA ASN A 60 6.92 -40.30 18.92
C ASN A 60 7.65 -40.35 20.27
N VAL A 61 6.93 -40.24 21.40
CA VAL A 61 7.54 -40.36 22.75
C VAL A 61 7.75 -41.82 23.15
N GLN A 62 6.99 -42.76 22.58
CA GLN A 62 7.11 -44.19 22.90
C GLN A 62 8.22 -44.92 22.11
N ASN A 63 8.80 -44.29 21.09
CA ASN A 63 9.91 -44.86 20.29
C ASN A 63 11.30 -44.34 20.69
N ASN A 64 11.38 -43.41 21.65
CA ASN A 64 12.63 -42.73 22.07
C ASN A 64 12.96 -43.01 23.56
N ALA A 65 12.61 -44.20 24.05
CA ALA A 65 12.76 -44.58 25.46
C ALA A 65 13.55 -45.89 25.69
N ASP A 66 14.16 -46.45 24.64
CA ASP A 66 15.10 -47.58 24.71
C ASP A 66 16.24 -47.31 23.71
N GLY A 67 17.49 -47.25 24.20
CA GLY A 67 18.68 -46.97 23.39
C GLY A 67 19.53 -45.84 23.98
N ASP A 68 20.32 -46.19 25.00
CA ASP A 68 21.31 -45.31 25.64
C ASP A 68 22.56 -45.17 24.75
N ASP A 69 23.28 -44.06 24.87
CA ASP A 69 24.59 -43.87 24.23
C ASP A 69 25.67 -44.71 24.96
N ASP A 70 26.61 -45.30 24.21
CA ASP A 70 28.02 -45.17 24.59
C ASP A 70 28.98 -45.37 23.40
N ALA A 71 30.04 -44.57 23.40
CA ALA A 71 31.30 -44.65 22.63
C ALA A 71 31.33 -44.53 21.08
N ASP A 72 31.83 -43.37 20.67
CA ASP A 72 32.99 -43.12 19.78
C ASP A 72 32.89 -43.02 18.23
N ASP A 73 33.60 -41.97 17.79
CA ASP A 73 34.05 -41.64 16.43
C ASP A 73 34.90 -42.77 15.80
N ASP A 74 34.87 -42.94 14.47
CA ASP A 74 35.84 -42.26 13.60
C ASP A 74 35.46 -42.32 12.10
N GLU A 75 36.06 -41.44 11.33
CA GLU A 75 35.95 -41.35 9.87
C GLU A 75 36.75 -42.50 9.20
N ASN A 76 36.23 -43.11 8.11
CA ASN A 76 36.80 -42.94 6.75
C ASN A 76 36.29 -43.90 5.66
N GLU A 77 36.52 -43.42 4.43
CA GLU A 77 36.80 -44.14 3.19
C GLU A 77 35.68 -44.81 2.37
N GLU A 78 36.02 -44.93 1.08
CA GLU A 78 35.12 -45.01 -0.06
C GLU A 78 35.00 -46.45 -0.62
N ASP A 79 34.00 -46.58 -1.50
CA ASP A 79 34.09 -47.33 -2.76
C ASP A 79 33.75 -48.84 -2.88
N ASN A 80 32.96 -49.05 -3.93
CA ASN A 80 32.81 -50.22 -4.80
C ASN A 80 31.98 -51.47 -4.42
N GLU A 81 30.91 -51.62 -5.22
CA GLU A 81 30.47 -52.82 -5.94
C GLU A 81 30.71 -54.22 -5.34
N ALA A 82 29.62 -54.93 -5.01
CA ALA A 82 29.00 -55.89 -5.95
C ALA A 82 28.16 -56.98 -5.24
N GLY A 83 27.04 -57.35 -5.87
CA GLY A 83 26.48 -58.70 -5.82
C GLY A 83 25.50 -59.06 -4.70
N GLY A 84 24.61 -60.03 -5.01
CA GLY A 84 24.22 -61.00 -3.99
C GLY A 84 22.87 -60.84 -3.27
N SER A 85 21.79 -60.52 -4.00
CA SER A 85 20.40 -60.93 -3.70
C SER A 85 20.14 -61.74 -2.39
N THR A 86 19.37 -61.19 -1.45
CA THR A 86 18.10 -61.82 -0.99
C THR A 86 17.28 -60.91 -0.07
N SER A 87 16.04 -60.57 -0.47
CA SER A 87 14.91 -60.42 0.48
C SER A 87 13.56 -60.09 -0.18
N THR A 88 12.65 -61.06 -0.08
CA THR A 88 11.19 -60.86 0.07
C THR A 88 10.37 -60.25 -1.07
N THR A 89 9.56 -61.15 -1.66
CA THR A 89 8.39 -60.91 -2.51
C THR A 89 7.32 -59.97 -1.90
N ALA A 90 7.35 -59.70 -0.60
CA ALA A 90 6.39 -58.85 0.11
C ALA A 90 6.42 -57.37 -0.33
N SER A 91 7.60 -56.84 -0.70
CA SER A 91 7.78 -55.44 -1.13
C SER A 91 7.06 -55.13 -2.45
N ARG A 92 7.19 -56.02 -3.44
CA ARG A 92 6.55 -55.88 -4.77
C ARG A 92 5.03 -56.01 -4.70
N ALA A 93 4.49 -56.81 -3.78
CA ALA A 93 3.04 -56.93 -3.58
C ALA A 93 2.42 -55.60 -3.09
N ARG A 94 2.96 -55.02 -2.00
CA ARG A 94 2.49 -53.72 -1.47
C ARG A 94 2.59 -52.59 -2.50
N ALA A 95 3.66 -52.54 -3.29
CA ALA A 95 3.82 -51.52 -4.35
C ALA A 95 2.75 -51.64 -5.46
N ARG A 96 2.34 -52.87 -5.82
CA ARG A 96 1.31 -53.12 -6.84
C ARG A 96 -0.08 -52.76 -6.34
N GLU A 97 -0.39 -53.07 -5.08
CA GLU A 97 -1.62 -52.70 -4.39
C GLU A 97 -1.82 -51.18 -4.33
N GLN A 98 -0.80 -50.44 -3.86
CA GLN A 98 -0.84 -48.97 -3.80
C GLN A 98 -0.99 -48.32 -5.19
N LYS A 99 -0.41 -48.90 -6.24
CA LYS A 99 -0.54 -48.38 -7.60
C LYS A 99 -1.97 -48.56 -8.14
N LYS A 100 -2.62 -49.70 -7.84
CA LYS A 100 -4.01 -49.97 -8.20
C LYS A 100 -4.97 -49.00 -7.49
N GLN A 101 -4.82 -48.82 -6.18
CA GLN A 101 -5.63 -47.88 -5.38
C GLN A 101 -5.48 -46.43 -5.88
N LYS A 102 -4.26 -45.98 -6.22
CA LYS A 102 -4.04 -44.65 -6.82
C LYS A 102 -4.72 -44.49 -8.19
N GLN A 103 -4.76 -45.55 -9.00
CA GLN A 103 -5.40 -45.53 -10.32
C GLN A 103 -6.94 -45.52 -10.21
N GLU A 104 -7.51 -46.28 -9.28
CA GLU A 104 -8.96 -46.28 -9.00
C GLU A 104 -9.42 -44.92 -8.43
N ALA A 105 -8.65 -44.31 -7.53
CA ALA A 105 -8.93 -42.97 -7.02
C ALA A 105 -8.87 -41.88 -8.11
N ALA A 106 -7.97 -42.02 -9.10
CA ALA A 106 -7.91 -41.12 -10.25
C ALA A 106 -9.15 -41.28 -11.16
N ILE A 107 -9.58 -42.52 -11.41
CA ILE A 107 -10.80 -42.81 -12.20
C ILE A 107 -12.06 -42.30 -11.48
N ALA A 108 -12.12 -42.39 -10.15
CA ALA A 108 -13.21 -41.80 -9.35
C ALA A 108 -13.31 -40.28 -9.55
N LYS A 109 -12.19 -39.54 -9.42
CA LYS A 109 -12.14 -38.08 -9.66
C LYS A 109 -12.55 -37.69 -11.09
N ILE A 110 -12.23 -38.51 -12.09
CA ILE A 110 -12.66 -38.30 -13.49
C ILE A 110 -14.17 -38.53 -13.64
N LYS A 111 -14.76 -39.51 -12.93
CA LYS A 111 -16.22 -39.72 -12.92
C LYS A 111 -16.95 -38.57 -12.22
N GLU A 112 -16.45 -38.10 -11.08
CA GLU A 112 -17.02 -36.97 -10.32
C GLU A 112 -17.01 -35.66 -11.12
N SER A 113 -15.88 -35.33 -11.76
CA SER A 113 -15.77 -34.14 -12.62
C SER A 113 -16.70 -34.20 -13.84
N LYS A 114 -16.84 -35.36 -14.49
CA LYS A 114 -17.83 -35.56 -15.57
C LYS A 114 -19.28 -35.40 -15.08
N LEU A 115 -19.60 -35.91 -13.89
CA LEU A 115 -20.92 -35.72 -13.27
C LEU A 115 -21.21 -34.26 -12.91
N TYR A 116 -20.20 -33.52 -12.43
CA TYR A 116 -20.30 -32.08 -12.15
C TYR A 116 -20.58 -31.27 -13.43
N ILE A 117 -19.85 -31.54 -14.52
CA ILE A 117 -20.07 -30.87 -15.82
C ILE A 117 -21.47 -31.17 -16.36
N LYS A 118 -21.94 -32.42 -16.29
CA LYS A 118 -23.30 -32.81 -16.72
C LYS A 118 -24.39 -32.10 -15.91
N LYS A 119 -24.22 -31.96 -14.59
CA LYS A 119 -25.13 -31.16 -13.73
C LYS A 119 -25.11 -29.67 -14.09
N LYS A 120 -23.94 -29.09 -14.40
CA LYS A 120 -23.81 -27.68 -14.82
C LYS A 120 -24.52 -27.42 -16.16
N GLN A 121 -24.37 -28.32 -17.14
CA GLN A 121 -25.08 -28.24 -18.42
C GLN A 121 -26.61 -28.35 -18.26
N GLN A 122 -27.10 -29.28 -17.44
CA GLN A 122 -28.54 -29.39 -17.15
C GLN A 122 -29.12 -28.15 -16.44
N LYS A 123 -28.34 -27.49 -15.58
CA LYS A 123 -28.77 -26.23 -14.93
C LYS A 123 -28.91 -25.09 -15.95
N LEU A 124 -27.91 -24.91 -16.82
CA LEU A 124 -27.93 -23.91 -17.90
C LEU A 124 -29.07 -24.15 -18.90
N ALA A 125 -29.40 -25.41 -19.20
CA ALA A 125 -30.55 -25.76 -20.04
C ALA A 125 -31.90 -25.40 -19.39
N ARG A 126 -32.04 -25.59 -18.07
CA ARG A 126 -33.23 -25.16 -17.31
C ARG A 126 -33.35 -23.62 -17.27
N GLU A 127 -32.25 -22.91 -17.06
CA GLU A 127 -32.21 -21.44 -17.05
C GLU A 127 -32.59 -20.85 -18.42
N LYS A 128 -32.09 -21.41 -19.53
CA LYS A 128 -32.53 -21.04 -20.89
C LYS A 128 -34.02 -21.32 -21.14
N LYS A 129 -34.58 -22.40 -20.58
CA LYS A 129 -36.02 -22.74 -20.73
C LYS A 129 -36.94 -21.82 -19.91
N HIS A 130 -36.46 -21.25 -18.80
CA HIS A 130 -37.18 -20.20 -18.06
C HIS A 130 -37.18 -18.84 -18.77
N LYS A 131 -36.07 -18.44 -19.43
CA LYS A 131 -36.02 -17.18 -20.18
C LYS A 131 -36.95 -17.15 -21.40
N ARG A 132 -37.15 -18.27 -22.11
CA ARG A 132 -38.07 -18.34 -23.29
C ARG A 132 -39.57 -18.33 -22.95
N LYS A 133 -39.96 -18.16 -21.68
CA LYS A 133 -41.37 -18.22 -21.22
C LYS A 133 -41.94 -16.88 -20.70
N ARG A 134 -41.22 -15.76 -20.89
CA ARG A 134 -41.69 -14.39 -20.69
C ARG A 134 -41.33 -13.58 -21.94
N GLY A 135 -42.33 -13.16 -22.72
CA GLY A 135 -42.20 -12.31 -23.92
C GLY A 135 -42.64 -10.85 -23.67
N GLY A 136 -42.47 -9.97 -24.67
CA GLY A 136 -42.52 -8.50 -24.56
C GLY A 136 -41.10 -7.92 -24.44
N ASP A 137 -40.30 -7.59 -25.47
CA ASP A 137 -40.47 -6.70 -26.63
C ASP A 137 -40.31 -5.19 -26.25
N SER A 138 -39.50 -4.33 -26.90
CA SER A 138 -38.66 -4.51 -28.13
C SER A 138 -37.18 -4.00 -28.02
N PRO A 139 -36.61 -2.96 -28.69
CA PRO A 139 -35.26 -3.14 -29.27
C PRO A 139 -34.11 -2.18 -28.80
N ASP A 140 -32.91 -2.52 -29.30
CA ASP A 140 -31.66 -1.72 -29.51
C ASP A 140 -30.40 -2.02 -28.66
N LEU A 141 -29.26 -2.07 -29.39
CA LEU A 141 -27.84 -2.15 -28.94
C LEU A 141 -27.29 -3.57 -28.56
N PRO A 142 -25.96 -3.83 -28.68
CA PRO A 142 -25.44 -4.55 -29.86
C PRO A 142 -24.80 -5.91 -29.52
N GLU A 143 -24.49 -6.69 -30.57
CA GLU A 143 -23.89 -8.02 -30.48
C GLU A 143 -22.48 -8.02 -29.84
N SER A 144 -22.17 -9.08 -29.08
CA SER A 144 -20.91 -9.25 -28.36
C SER A 144 -20.38 -10.68 -28.54
N ASP A 145 -19.50 -10.90 -29.52
CA ASP A 145 -18.33 -11.82 -29.61
C ASP A 145 -18.36 -13.22 -28.94
N SER A 146 -19.52 -13.77 -28.56
CA SER A 146 -19.63 -15.02 -27.79
C SER A 146 -20.25 -16.18 -28.57
N ASP A 147 -20.93 -15.93 -29.69
CA ASP A 147 -21.61 -16.97 -30.47
C ASP A 147 -20.71 -17.62 -31.54
N ASP A 148 -19.67 -16.93 -32.01
CA ASP A 148 -18.71 -17.50 -32.98
C ASP A 148 -17.80 -18.58 -32.35
N LEU A 149 -17.34 -18.38 -31.11
CA LEU A 149 -16.61 -19.43 -30.39
C LEU A 149 -17.48 -20.66 -30.11
N ALA A 150 -18.79 -20.48 -29.95
CA ALA A 150 -19.73 -21.57 -29.70
C ALA A 150 -20.02 -22.38 -30.98
N ARG A 151 -20.10 -21.73 -32.14
CA ARG A 151 -20.18 -22.42 -33.45
C ARG A 151 -18.88 -23.15 -33.79
N ALA A 152 -17.72 -22.52 -33.60
CA ALA A 152 -16.41 -23.13 -33.85
C ALA A 152 -16.17 -24.43 -33.05
N LEU A 153 -16.73 -24.54 -31.84
CA LEU A 153 -16.65 -25.75 -30.99
C LEU A 153 -17.69 -26.83 -31.33
N LEU A 154 -18.65 -26.57 -32.23
CA LEU A 154 -19.67 -27.53 -32.68
C LEU A 154 -19.31 -28.19 -34.02
N ASP A 155 -18.48 -27.54 -34.85
CA ASP A 155 -18.06 -28.06 -36.16
C ASP A 155 -16.79 -28.94 -36.13
N GLU A 156 -16.17 -29.16 -34.95
CA GLU A 156 -15.06 -30.12 -34.82
C GLU A 156 -15.57 -31.57 -34.96
N LYS A 157 -15.42 -32.14 -36.18
CA LYS A 157 -15.62 -33.57 -36.43
C LYS A 157 -14.69 -34.40 -35.52
N PRO A 158 -15.19 -35.46 -34.86
CA PRO A 158 -14.38 -36.28 -33.97
C PRO A 158 -13.21 -36.93 -34.73
N GLY A 159 -12.00 -36.82 -34.15
CA GLY A 159 -10.76 -37.30 -34.78
C GLY A 159 -10.73 -38.81 -35.04
N PRO A 160 -9.90 -39.27 -36.00
CA PRO A 160 -9.94 -40.63 -36.52
C PRO A 160 -9.55 -41.69 -35.46
N VAL A 161 -10.26 -42.81 -35.49
CA VAL A 161 -10.06 -43.93 -34.56
C VAL A 161 -8.77 -44.68 -34.91
N PRO A 162 -7.83 -44.89 -33.96
CA PRO A 162 -6.60 -45.63 -34.21
C PRO A 162 -6.89 -47.07 -34.69
N GLY A 163 -6.22 -47.49 -35.76
CA GLY A 163 -6.34 -48.84 -36.36
C GLY A 163 -7.03 -48.90 -37.73
N GLN A 164 -7.70 -47.83 -38.17
CA GLN A 164 -8.28 -47.76 -39.52
C GLN A 164 -7.18 -47.62 -40.60
N MET A 165 -7.37 -48.20 -41.78
CA MET A 165 -6.50 -47.93 -42.94
C MET A 165 -7.01 -46.71 -43.72
N ALA A 166 -6.13 -45.76 -44.05
CA ALA A 166 -6.42 -44.58 -44.85
C ALA A 166 -5.33 -44.38 -45.92
N ASN A 167 -5.62 -43.61 -46.97
CA ASN A 167 -4.61 -43.19 -47.95
C ASN A 167 -3.95 -41.88 -47.53
N CYS A 168 -2.68 -41.69 -47.90
CA CYS A 168 -1.92 -40.50 -47.57
C CYS A 168 -2.26 -39.33 -48.52
N GLU A 169 -2.69 -38.17 -48.02
CA GLU A 169 -3.04 -36.99 -48.84
C GLU A 169 -1.95 -36.57 -49.86
N ILE A 170 -0.67 -36.78 -49.53
CA ILE A 170 0.48 -36.33 -50.35
C ILE A 170 1.00 -37.37 -51.34
N CYS A 171 0.82 -38.67 -51.08
CA CYS A 171 1.41 -39.73 -51.91
C CYS A 171 0.49 -40.92 -52.20
N ASP A 172 -0.77 -40.81 -51.82
CA ASP A 172 -1.90 -41.75 -51.96
C ASP A 172 -1.66 -43.21 -51.48
N LYS A 173 -0.49 -43.49 -50.89
CA LYS A 173 -0.19 -44.81 -50.32
C LYS A 173 -1.10 -45.10 -49.13
N ARG A 174 -1.78 -46.24 -49.19
CA ARG A 174 -2.60 -46.79 -48.10
C ARG A 174 -1.71 -47.17 -46.91
N PHE A 175 -2.07 -46.69 -45.73
CA PHE A 175 -1.34 -46.91 -44.48
C PHE A 175 -2.30 -47.05 -43.30
N THR A 176 -1.85 -47.67 -42.21
CA THR A 176 -2.64 -47.79 -40.98
C THR A 176 -2.52 -46.51 -40.15
N VAL A 177 -3.66 -45.90 -39.82
CA VAL A 177 -3.75 -44.71 -38.97
C VAL A 177 -3.38 -45.08 -37.53
N THR A 178 -2.19 -44.67 -37.13
CA THR A 178 -1.71 -44.71 -35.74
C THR A 178 -2.01 -43.38 -35.03
N PRO A 179 -1.98 -43.30 -33.69
CA PRO A 179 -2.14 -42.05 -32.94
C PRO A 179 -1.11 -40.94 -33.27
N TYR A 180 -0.04 -41.27 -34.00
CA TYR A 180 1.02 -40.35 -34.40
C TYR A 180 0.89 -39.86 -35.86
N SER A 181 -0.16 -40.28 -36.57
CA SER A 181 -0.46 -39.86 -37.94
C SER A 181 -0.97 -38.41 -37.92
N ARG A 182 -0.38 -37.54 -38.74
CA ARG A 182 -0.72 -36.11 -38.76
C ARG A 182 -1.75 -35.82 -39.84
N ALA A 183 -2.55 -34.77 -39.65
CA ALA A 183 -3.35 -34.19 -40.72
C ALA A 183 -2.45 -33.45 -41.73
N GLY A 184 -2.83 -33.47 -43.00
CA GLY A 184 -2.22 -32.71 -44.09
C GLY A 184 -2.85 -31.34 -44.28
N PRO A 185 -2.34 -30.54 -45.25
CA PRO A 185 -2.75 -29.15 -45.43
C PRO A 185 -4.24 -28.95 -45.69
N ASN A 186 -4.91 -29.91 -46.34
CA ASN A 186 -6.34 -29.84 -46.65
C ASN A 186 -7.21 -30.73 -45.74
N GLY A 187 -6.65 -31.21 -44.62
CA GLY A 187 -7.37 -32.02 -43.61
C GLY A 187 -7.43 -33.52 -43.89
N GLY A 188 -6.73 -34.03 -44.91
CA GLY A 188 -6.53 -35.47 -45.11
C GLY A 188 -5.50 -36.04 -44.11
N MET A 189 -5.32 -37.36 -44.09
CA MET A 189 -4.36 -38.01 -43.19
C MET A 189 -3.02 -38.26 -43.89
N LEU A 190 -1.91 -38.12 -43.17
CA LEU A 190 -0.55 -38.34 -43.69
C LEU A 190 0.12 -39.59 -43.12
N CYS A 191 0.77 -40.36 -43.99
CA CYS A 191 1.66 -41.44 -43.57
C CYS A 191 2.93 -40.88 -42.89
N SER A 192 3.55 -41.68 -42.02
CA SER A 192 4.68 -41.27 -41.19
C SER A 192 5.85 -40.60 -41.97
N PRO A 193 6.28 -41.08 -43.16
CA PRO A 193 7.30 -40.39 -43.96
C PRO A 193 6.90 -38.98 -44.40
N CYS A 194 5.66 -38.79 -44.90
CA CYS A 194 5.19 -37.49 -45.38
C CYS A 194 4.97 -36.52 -44.22
N GLY A 195 4.39 -36.99 -43.11
CA GLY A 195 4.22 -36.21 -41.89
C GLY A 195 5.56 -35.76 -41.26
N LYS A 196 6.64 -36.54 -41.41
CA LYS A 196 7.99 -36.16 -40.97
C LYS A 196 8.65 -35.11 -41.87
N LYS A 197 8.51 -35.20 -43.20
CA LYS A 197 9.00 -34.15 -44.11
C LYS A 197 8.33 -32.81 -43.82
N LEU A 198 7.00 -32.79 -43.80
CA LEU A 198 6.21 -31.57 -43.58
C LEU A 198 6.47 -30.94 -42.20
N ALA A 199 6.82 -31.74 -41.19
CA ALA A 199 7.28 -31.26 -39.88
C ALA A 199 8.64 -30.56 -39.91
N LYS A 200 9.55 -30.99 -40.80
CA LYS A 200 10.88 -30.39 -40.97
C LYS A 200 10.75 -29.04 -41.67
N ASP A 201 10.04 -29.01 -42.78
CA ASP A 201 9.80 -27.80 -43.59
C ASP A 201 9.11 -26.69 -42.78
N GLN A 202 8.13 -27.05 -41.93
CA GLN A 202 7.48 -26.10 -41.00
C GLN A 202 8.39 -25.57 -39.88
N ASN A 203 9.39 -26.34 -39.45
CA ASN A 203 10.33 -25.91 -38.40
C ASN A 203 11.41 -24.99 -38.97
N ASP A 204 11.90 -25.27 -40.18
CA ASP A 204 12.87 -24.41 -40.85
C ASP A 204 12.24 -23.06 -41.27
N ALA A 205 10.95 -23.06 -41.68
CA ALA A 205 10.18 -21.83 -41.90
C ALA A 205 9.96 -20.97 -40.62
N LYS A 206 10.03 -21.56 -39.43
CA LYS A 206 9.85 -20.83 -38.15
C LYS A 206 11.12 -20.16 -37.61
N LYS A 207 12.31 -20.58 -38.03
CA LYS A 207 13.58 -19.97 -37.58
C LYS A 207 13.83 -18.58 -38.17
N ASN A 208 13.24 -18.26 -39.33
CA ASN A 208 13.50 -17.00 -40.07
C ASN A 208 12.50 -15.85 -39.80
N LYS A 209 11.70 -15.91 -38.73
CA LYS A 209 10.84 -14.77 -38.30
C LYS A 209 11.16 -14.35 -36.87
N LYS A 210 11.78 -13.17 -36.71
CA LYS A 210 11.91 -12.49 -35.41
C LYS A 210 10.52 -12.36 -34.76
N PRO A 211 10.36 -12.73 -33.47
CA PRO A 211 9.04 -12.71 -32.84
C PRO A 211 8.54 -11.27 -32.66
N LYS A 212 7.45 -10.92 -33.34
CA LYS A 212 6.64 -9.75 -32.96
C LYS A 212 6.06 -10.04 -31.57
N LEU A 213 6.41 -9.20 -30.59
CA LEU A 213 5.82 -9.24 -29.25
C LEU A 213 4.29 -9.13 -29.35
N ALA A 214 3.59 -10.19 -28.97
CA ALA A 214 2.15 -10.11 -28.73
C ALA A 214 1.90 -9.04 -27.65
N ALA A 215 0.93 -8.17 -27.89
CA ALA A 215 0.65 -7.05 -26.99
C ALA A 215 0.33 -7.56 -25.58
N GLN A 216 1.20 -7.25 -24.62
CA GLN A 216 1.08 -7.70 -23.23
C GLN A 216 -0.03 -6.93 -22.50
N GLY A 217 -1.27 -7.32 -22.78
CA GLY A 217 -2.49 -6.71 -22.25
C GLY A 217 -2.48 -6.62 -20.72
N GLY A 218 -2.78 -5.43 -20.20
CA GLY A 218 -2.96 -5.17 -18.76
C GLY A 218 -1.74 -4.56 -18.04
N GLY A 219 -0.51 -4.91 -18.42
CA GLY A 219 0.70 -4.42 -17.74
C GLY A 219 0.93 -2.91 -17.89
N GLY A 220 0.77 -2.40 -19.12
CA GLY A 220 0.93 -0.97 -19.42
C GLY A 220 -0.13 -0.10 -18.74
N ARG A 221 -1.41 -0.48 -18.82
CA ARG A 221 -2.54 0.26 -18.20
C ARG A 221 -2.37 0.37 -16.68
N ARG A 222 -2.04 -0.73 -15.98
CA ARG A 222 -1.79 -0.70 -14.52
C ARG A 222 -0.60 0.19 -14.15
N LYS A 223 0.50 0.13 -14.91
CA LYS A 223 1.68 1.00 -14.68
C LYS A 223 1.37 2.47 -14.96
N MET A 224 0.51 2.78 -15.94
CA MET A 224 0.09 4.16 -16.22
C MET A 224 -0.83 4.69 -15.13
N GLN A 225 -1.84 3.91 -14.72
CA GLN A 225 -2.76 4.28 -13.64
C GLN A 225 -2.02 4.45 -12.30
N SER A 226 -1.06 3.58 -11.98
CA SER A 226 -0.16 3.76 -10.82
C SER A 226 0.68 5.03 -10.92
N ARG A 227 1.19 5.42 -12.10
CA ARG A 227 1.93 6.69 -12.25
C ARG A 227 1.04 7.92 -12.05
N ILE A 228 -0.20 7.86 -12.53
CA ILE A 228 -1.20 8.92 -12.32
C ILE A 228 -1.52 9.03 -10.82
N LEU A 229 -1.78 7.91 -10.15
CA LEU A 229 -2.10 7.85 -8.73
C LEU A 229 -0.92 8.26 -7.82
N ASP A 230 0.32 7.97 -8.24
CA ASP A 230 1.56 8.45 -7.62
C ASP A 230 1.83 9.96 -7.84
N GLY A 231 1.04 10.66 -8.67
CA GLY A 231 1.35 12.03 -9.12
C GLY A 231 2.66 12.13 -9.94
N THR A 232 3.14 11.02 -10.50
CA THR A 232 4.39 10.93 -11.28
C THR A 232 4.15 10.84 -12.78
N TYR A 233 2.89 10.80 -13.21
CA TYR A 233 2.51 10.96 -14.61
C TYR A 233 2.79 12.39 -15.05
N HIS A 234 3.48 12.53 -16.19
CA HIS A 234 3.76 13.82 -16.83
C HIS A 234 3.02 13.81 -18.17
N VAL A 235 2.36 14.91 -18.52
CA VAL A 235 1.74 15.09 -19.83
C VAL A 235 2.84 15.37 -20.86
N GLY A 236 2.84 14.65 -21.98
CA GLY A 236 3.87 14.73 -23.01
C GLY A 236 5.08 13.82 -22.77
N ALA A 237 6.16 14.07 -23.52
CA ALA A 237 7.39 13.30 -23.42
C ALA A 237 8.07 13.49 -22.06
N LYS A 238 8.69 12.43 -21.51
CA LYS A 238 9.52 12.56 -20.31
C LYS A 238 10.70 13.51 -20.61
N PRO A 239 11.03 14.45 -19.70
CA PRO A 239 12.26 15.23 -19.82
C PRO A 239 13.48 14.33 -20.00
N LEU A 240 14.40 14.69 -20.90
CA LEU A 240 15.62 13.92 -21.19
C LEU A 240 16.39 13.54 -19.92
N MET A 241 16.53 14.49 -18.99
CA MET A 241 17.12 14.27 -17.67
C MET A 241 16.49 13.10 -16.89
N ASN A 242 15.17 12.96 -16.91
CA ASN A 242 14.47 11.84 -16.25
C ASN A 242 14.75 10.50 -16.95
N LEU A 243 14.94 10.50 -18.27
CA LEU A 243 15.33 9.31 -19.03
C LEU A 243 16.78 8.92 -18.73
N CYS A 244 17.71 9.88 -18.70
CA CYS A 244 19.10 9.66 -18.30
C CYS A 244 19.19 9.06 -16.89
N ILE A 245 18.45 9.60 -15.91
CA ILE A 245 18.44 9.06 -14.55
C ILE A 245 17.80 7.65 -14.49
N GLU A 246 16.76 7.38 -15.29
CA GLU A 246 16.18 6.02 -15.39
C GLU A 246 17.11 5.02 -16.08
N THR A 247 17.98 5.47 -16.99
CA THR A 247 19.02 4.63 -17.61
C THR A 247 20.20 4.41 -16.66
N LEU A 248 20.66 5.44 -15.96
CA LEU A 248 21.68 5.33 -14.91
C LEU A 248 21.22 4.37 -13.82
N ALA A 249 19.99 4.51 -13.33
CA ALA A 249 19.46 3.63 -12.28
C ALA A 249 19.39 2.15 -12.71
N LYS A 250 19.18 1.84 -13.98
CA LYS A 250 19.22 0.45 -14.50
C LYS A 250 20.63 -0.11 -14.60
N ASN A 251 21.63 0.75 -14.80
CA ASN A 251 23.02 0.38 -15.06
C ASN A 251 23.95 0.88 -13.92
N ILE A 252 23.41 1.05 -12.71
CA ILE A 252 24.13 1.70 -11.60
C ILE A 252 25.39 0.94 -11.17
N GLN A 253 25.43 -0.37 -11.45
CA GLN A 253 26.59 -1.24 -11.21
C GLN A 253 27.79 -0.94 -12.12
N LEU A 254 27.59 -0.14 -13.18
CA LEU A 254 28.63 0.28 -14.14
C LEU A 254 29.11 1.72 -13.88
N ALA A 255 28.65 2.35 -12.80
CA ALA A 255 29.05 3.71 -12.44
C ALA A 255 30.09 3.66 -11.31
N ASP A 256 31.32 4.08 -11.59
CA ASP A 256 32.37 4.23 -10.57
C ASP A 256 32.16 5.49 -9.71
N GLY A 257 31.46 6.49 -10.26
CA GLY A 257 31.17 7.77 -9.62
C GLY A 257 30.07 8.54 -10.34
N LEU A 258 29.47 9.52 -9.66
CA LEU A 258 28.51 10.44 -10.28
C LEU A 258 29.17 11.66 -10.94
N GLY A 259 30.48 11.87 -10.75
CA GLY A 259 31.20 13.07 -11.20
C GLY A 259 30.70 14.36 -10.54
N ASP A 260 31.06 15.50 -11.12
CA ASP A 260 30.63 16.83 -10.64
C ASP A 260 29.18 17.18 -11.04
N LEU A 261 28.23 16.30 -10.69
CA LEU A 261 26.81 16.58 -10.86
C LEU A 261 26.30 17.56 -9.78
N PRO A 262 25.44 18.55 -10.14
CA PRO A 262 24.91 19.48 -9.15
C PRO A 262 24.13 18.76 -8.04
N PRO A 263 24.19 19.21 -6.76
CA PRO A 263 23.57 18.49 -5.63
C PRO A 263 22.07 18.20 -5.79
N ARG A 264 21.33 19.04 -6.52
CA ARG A 264 19.91 18.82 -6.88
C ARG A 264 19.70 17.58 -7.77
N VAL A 265 20.65 17.29 -8.66
CA VAL A 265 20.62 16.12 -9.55
C VAL A 265 20.97 14.86 -8.76
N VAL A 266 21.99 14.93 -7.89
CA VAL A 266 22.38 13.84 -7.00
C VAL A 266 21.23 13.43 -6.07
N ASP A 267 20.51 14.39 -5.46
CA ASP A 267 19.32 14.12 -4.65
C ASP A 267 18.18 13.46 -5.46
N LEU A 268 18.00 13.84 -6.73
CA LEU A 268 17.01 13.23 -7.62
C LEU A 268 17.39 11.79 -8.01
N ILE A 269 18.67 11.54 -8.28
CA ILE A 269 19.24 10.21 -8.53
C ILE A 269 19.05 9.31 -7.29
N ALA A 270 19.41 9.81 -6.09
CA ALA A 270 19.22 9.10 -4.83
C ALA A 270 17.75 8.71 -4.60
N ARG A 271 16.80 9.64 -4.80
CA ARG A 271 15.36 9.34 -4.71
C ARG A 271 14.90 8.27 -5.69
N LYS A 272 15.41 8.28 -6.93
CA LYS A 272 15.05 7.31 -7.97
C LYS A 272 15.60 5.93 -7.66
N LEU A 273 16.87 5.82 -7.29
CA LEU A 273 17.51 4.56 -6.88
C LEU A 273 16.82 3.96 -5.64
N SER A 274 16.50 4.78 -4.64
CA SER A 274 15.70 4.34 -3.48
C SER A 274 14.28 3.91 -3.86
N LYS A 275 13.58 4.59 -4.81
CA LYS A 275 12.27 4.10 -5.29
C LYS A 275 12.36 2.72 -5.98
N HIS A 276 13.52 2.39 -6.55
CA HIS A 276 13.80 1.07 -7.13
C HIS A 276 14.46 0.08 -6.14
N ARG A 277 14.67 0.45 -4.88
CA ARG A 277 15.40 -0.34 -3.85
C ARG A 277 16.81 -0.76 -4.28
N LEU A 278 17.49 0.09 -5.04
CA LEU A 278 18.83 -0.16 -5.56
C LEU A 278 19.94 0.43 -4.69
N LEU A 279 19.61 1.16 -3.61
CA LEU A 279 20.60 1.63 -2.65
C LEU A 279 21.06 0.45 -1.77
N GLY A 280 22.37 0.22 -1.76
CA GLY A 280 23.11 -0.75 -0.96
C GLY A 280 24.59 -0.36 -0.85
N PRO A 281 25.44 -1.17 -0.18
CA PRO A 281 26.84 -0.83 0.11
C PRO A 281 27.65 -0.39 -1.11
N ASP A 282 27.57 -1.12 -2.22
CA ASP A 282 28.31 -0.83 -3.45
C ASP A 282 27.96 0.57 -4.01
N THR A 283 26.65 0.83 -4.12
CA THR A 283 26.10 2.09 -4.62
C THR A 283 26.21 3.25 -3.63
N LEU A 284 26.53 3.01 -2.35
CA LEU A 284 26.60 4.07 -1.33
C LEU A 284 27.71 5.05 -1.67
N ARG A 285 28.85 4.54 -2.16
CA ARG A 285 30.06 5.32 -2.54
C ARG A 285 29.74 6.46 -3.51
N LEU A 286 28.75 6.26 -4.39
CA LEU A 286 28.27 7.26 -5.35
C LEU A 286 27.72 8.54 -4.70
N PHE A 287 27.36 8.50 -3.42
CA PHE A 287 26.79 9.62 -2.67
C PHE A 287 27.74 10.19 -1.61
N LEU A 288 28.96 9.65 -1.50
CA LEU A 288 29.96 10.07 -0.51
C LEU A 288 31.05 10.90 -1.19
N ASP A 289 30.86 12.21 -1.19
CA ASP A 289 31.87 13.19 -1.62
C ASP A 289 32.36 13.96 -0.37
N PRO A 290 33.67 13.96 -0.05
CA PRO A 290 34.23 14.71 1.08
C PRO A 290 33.95 16.22 1.03
N ARG A 291 33.67 16.78 -0.15
CA ARG A 291 33.35 18.21 -0.36
C ARG A 291 31.90 18.56 0.04
N ASN A 292 31.01 17.57 0.19
CA ASN A 292 29.59 17.81 0.46
C ASN A 292 29.30 18.04 1.96
N ASP A 293 28.42 19.00 2.25
CA ASP A 293 27.92 19.26 3.62
C ASP A 293 26.66 18.46 3.98
N ALA A 294 26.12 17.67 3.04
CA ALA A 294 24.81 17.04 3.14
C ALA A 294 24.77 15.64 2.50
N VAL A 295 24.30 14.65 3.25
CA VAL A 295 24.06 13.28 2.78
C VAL A 295 22.58 12.94 2.94
N SER A 296 21.93 12.53 1.84
CA SER A 296 20.49 12.27 1.78
C SER A 296 20.16 10.93 1.15
N LEU A 297 19.91 9.92 1.98
CA LEU A 297 19.58 8.55 1.60
C LEU A 297 18.09 8.28 1.84
N TYR A 298 17.39 7.82 0.81
CA TYR A 298 15.91 7.74 0.79
C TYR A 298 15.34 6.34 1.06
N ASP A 299 16.19 5.30 1.04
CA ASP A 299 15.86 3.92 1.43
C ASP A 299 17.15 3.18 1.80
N ALA A 300 17.60 3.33 3.04
CA ALA A 300 18.83 2.78 3.59
C ALA A 300 18.66 1.37 4.20
N ALA A 301 17.57 0.68 3.88
CA ALA A 301 17.20 -0.61 4.49
C ALA A 301 18.21 -1.74 4.25
N ARG A 302 19.09 -1.60 3.25
CA ARG A 302 20.15 -2.56 2.89
C ARG A 302 21.54 -2.19 3.41
N LEU A 303 21.69 -1.06 4.11
CA LEU A 303 22.97 -0.63 4.68
C LEU A 303 23.18 -1.24 6.07
N SER A 304 24.42 -1.59 6.38
CA SER A 304 24.90 -2.10 7.67
C SER A 304 25.38 -0.99 8.60
N SER A 305 25.71 -1.32 9.87
CA SER A 305 26.38 -0.37 10.79
C SER A 305 27.64 0.24 10.18
N GLN A 306 28.47 -0.58 9.52
CA GLN A 306 29.76 -0.17 8.95
C GLN A 306 29.59 0.79 7.75
N ASP A 307 28.51 0.65 6.99
CA ASP A 307 28.18 1.57 5.91
C ASP A 307 27.92 2.98 6.45
N TYR A 308 27.13 3.12 7.54
CA TYR A 308 26.90 4.40 8.19
C TYR A 308 28.18 5.00 8.80
N VAL A 309 29.02 4.18 9.42
CA VAL A 309 30.36 4.59 9.91
C VAL A 309 31.20 5.15 8.75
N THR A 310 31.16 4.51 7.59
CA THR A 310 31.87 4.96 6.37
C THR A 310 31.41 6.34 5.90
N ILE A 311 30.11 6.67 6.02
CA ILE A 311 29.59 8.03 5.73
C ILE A 311 30.33 9.07 6.58
N PHE A 312 30.47 8.82 7.88
CA PHE A 312 31.11 9.74 8.84
C PHE A 312 32.64 9.78 8.75
N GLN A 313 33.25 8.79 8.10
CA GLN A 313 34.67 8.77 7.78
C GLN A 313 34.99 9.57 6.51
N GLN A 314 34.20 9.41 5.46
CA GLN A 314 34.45 10.04 4.15
C GLN A 314 33.94 11.49 4.08
N VAL A 315 32.76 11.77 4.66
CA VAL A 315 32.13 13.10 4.60
C VAL A 315 32.46 13.90 5.86
N THR A 316 33.69 14.39 5.94
CA THR A 316 34.25 15.05 7.14
C THR A 316 33.68 16.45 7.43
N GLN A 317 33.00 17.07 6.47
CA GLN A 317 32.35 18.38 6.60
C GLN A 317 30.81 18.26 6.72
N LEU A 318 30.30 17.08 7.08
CA LEU A 318 28.86 16.82 7.15
C LEU A 318 28.16 17.72 8.17
N LYS A 319 27.14 18.45 7.71
CA LYS A 319 26.23 19.29 8.50
C LYS A 319 24.78 18.81 8.46
N LYS A 320 24.37 18.13 7.38
CA LYS A 320 22.98 17.71 7.15
C LYS A 320 22.91 16.21 6.86
N LEU A 321 22.56 15.42 7.87
CA LEU A 321 22.32 13.99 7.73
C LEU A 321 20.82 13.71 7.51
N LYS A 322 20.50 12.94 6.48
CA LYS A 322 19.14 12.45 6.23
C LYS A 322 19.15 10.99 5.81
N LEU A 323 18.64 10.13 6.69
CA LEU A 323 18.52 8.70 6.47
C LEU A 323 17.06 8.27 6.59
N ARG A 324 16.56 7.55 5.58
CA ARG A 324 15.23 6.92 5.59
C ARG A 324 15.34 5.42 5.56
N ASN A 325 14.45 4.73 6.28
CA ASN A 325 14.50 3.29 6.49
C ASN A 325 15.86 2.84 7.03
N ALA A 326 16.38 3.56 8.02
CA ALA A 326 17.74 3.40 8.54
C ALA A 326 17.81 2.25 9.58
N ILE A 327 17.35 1.06 9.19
CA ILE A 327 17.03 -0.06 10.11
C ILE A 327 18.26 -0.51 10.93
N GLN A 328 19.44 -0.54 10.31
CA GLN A 328 20.71 -0.91 10.98
C GLN A 328 21.46 0.29 11.58
N PHE A 329 20.83 1.45 11.72
CA PHE A 329 21.41 2.56 12.48
C PHE A 329 21.17 2.28 13.97
N LYS A 330 22.20 1.77 14.64
CA LYS A 330 22.20 1.30 16.04
C LYS A 330 22.97 2.25 16.96
N ASP A 331 22.90 2.00 18.26
CA ASP A 331 23.75 2.67 19.28
C ASP A 331 25.23 2.70 18.90
N GLU A 332 25.83 1.61 18.39
CA GLU A 332 27.23 1.57 17.92
C GLU A 332 27.56 2.70 16.92
N VAL A 333 26.64 2.95 15.98
CA VAL A 333 26.79 3.95 14.90
C VAL A 333 26.62 5.36 15.46
N MET A 334 25.70 5.53 16.40
CA MET A 334 25.44 6.79 17.07
C MET A 334 26.60 7.15 18.03
N GLN A 335 27.13 6.16 18.75
CA GLN A 335 28.32 6.31 19.59
C GLN A 335 29.55 6.67 18.76
N TYR A 336 29.75 6.01 17.61
CA TYR A 336 30.80 6.41 16.68
C TYR A 336 30.64 7.89 16.28
N LEU A 337 29.44 8.33 15.89
CA LEU A 337 29.15 9.72 15.55
C LEU A 337 29.43 10.70 16.71
N ILE A 338 29.15 10.33 17.96
CA ILE A 338 29.48 11.14 19.16
C ILE A 338 31.00 11.37 19.25
N THR A 339 31.82 10.33 19.01
CA THR A 339 33.29 10.45 19.07
C THR A 339 33.90 11.29 17.93
N ARG A 340 33.17 11.53 16.83
CA ARG A 340 33.69 12.32 15.70
C ARG A 340 33.59 13.82 15.98
N ASN A 341 34.52 14.59 15.43
CA ASN A 341 34.44 16.05 15.40
C ASN A 341 33.49 16.53 14.29
N LEU A 342 32.24 16.08 14.33
CA LEU A 342 31.17 16.44 13.40
C LEU A 342 30.06 17.17 14.15
N ASN A 343 29.71 18.37 13.67
CA ASN A 343 28.67 19.22 14.25
C ASN A 343 27.50 19.31 13.26
N LEU A 344 26.45 18.52 13.50
CA LEU A 344 25.30 18.42 12.60
C LEU A 344 24.28 19.55 12.85
N ASP A 345 24.15 20.46 11.89
CA ASP A 345 23.05 21.44 11.81
C ASP A 345 21.67 20.76 11.73
N SER A 346 21.58 19.61 11.06
CA SER A 346 20.31 18.92 10.79
C SER A 346 20.44 17.41 10.81
N ILE A 347 19.59 16.76 11.60
CA ILE A 347 19.41 15.31 11.64
C ILE A 347 18.00 14.96 11.18
N TYR A 348 17.91 14.07 10.22
CA TYR A 348 16.69 13.36 9.86
C TYR A 348 16.98 11.86 9.95
N LEU A 349 16.32 11.16 10.89
CA LEU A 349 16.32 9.70 10.98
C LEU A 349 14.89 9.18 10.87
N HIS A 350 14.72 8.05 10.18
CA HIS A 350 13.43 7.39 10.02
C HIS A 350 13.59 5.87 10.08
N GLY A 351 12.94 5.23 11.05
CA GLY A 351 13.00 3.77 11.24
C GLY A 351 14.33 3.28 11.81
N ALA A 352 15.04 4.11 12.57
CA ALA A 352 16.29 3.76 13.26
C ALA A 352 15.98 3.20 14.66
N ASN A 353 15.04 2.26 14.74
CA ASN A 353 14.48 1.69 15.99
C ASN A 353 15.50 0.99 16.92
N LEU A 354 16.79 0.96 16.57
CA LEU A 354 17.87 0.34 17.33
C LEU A 354 18.80 1.37 18.01
N VAL A 355 18.43 2.66 18.01
CA VAL A 355 19.06 3.69 18.85
C VAL A 355 18.27 3.83 20.15
N SER A 356 18.90 3.56 21.29
CA SER A 356 18.31 3.64 22.62
C SER A 356 18.10 5.08 23.10
N GLU A 357 17.24 5.21 24.11
CA GLU A 357 16.99 6.48 24.82
C GLU A 357 18.29 7.07 25.41
N ALA A 358 19.12 6.22 26.02
CA ALA A 358 20.37 6.64 26.64
C ALA A 358 21.32 7.26 25.60
N CYS A 359 21.50 6.60 24.44
CA CYS A 359 22.35 7.11 23.37
C CYS A 359 21.78 8.38 22.72
N TRP A 360 20.45 8.52 22.62
CA TRP A 360 19.82 9.80 22.24
C TRP A 360 20.13 10.93 23.22
N ILE A 361 20.01 10.70 24.52
CA ILE A 361 20.29 11.70 25.56
C ILE A 361 21.78 12.07 25.56
N GLU A 362 22.68 11.09 25.42
CA GLU A 362 24.12 11.31 25.31
C GLU A 362 24.46 12.14 24.07
N TYR A 363 23.95 11.77 22.89
CA TYR A 363 24.14 12.52 21.66
C TYR A 363 23.67 13.97 21.78
N LEU A 364 22.47 14.19 22.31
CA LEU A 364 21.92 15.53 22.46
C LEU A 364 22.77 16.38 23.42
N LYS A 365 23.25 15.81 24.54
CA LYS A 365 24.18 16.50 25.46
C LYS A 365 25.54 16.80 24.82
N ALA A 366 26.10 15.87 24.05
CA ALA A 366 27.45 16.01 23.48
C ALA A 366 27.50 16.86 22.20
N LYS A 367 26.42 16.90 21.39
CA LYS A 367 26.40 17.47 20.03
C LYS A 367 25.22 18.41 19.75
N GLY A 368 24.31 18.62 20.70
CA GLY A 368 23.07 19.34 20.48
C GLY A 368 23.18 20.86 20.31
N GLU A 369 24.27 21.49 20.72
CA GLU A 369 24.37 22.96 20.83
C GLU A 369 24.09 23.68 19.50
N HIS A 370 24.66 23.15 18.41
CA HIS A 370 24.54 23.68 17.06
C HIS A 370 23.34 23.11 16.27
N LEU A 371 22.60 22.16 16.85
CA LEU A 371 21.53 21.44 16.16
C LEU A 371 20.32 22.35 15.90
N LYS A 372 20.12 22.71 14.62
CA LYS A 372 19.02 23.58 14.18
C LYS A 372 17.76 22.78 13.82
N ALA A 373 17.91 21.54 13.37
CA ALA A 373 16.78 20.71 12.95
C ALA A 373 16.90 19.24 13.42
N LEU A 374 15.96 18.81 14.26
CA LEU A 374 15.82 17.42 14.69
C LEU A 374 14.52 16.84 14.12
N GLN A 375 14.64 15.82 13.27
CA GLN A 375 13.50 15.23 12.55
C GLN A 375 13.50 13.71 12.72
N ILE A 376 12.60 13.23 13.56
CA ILE A 376 12.55 11.87 14.05
C ILE A 376 11.23 11.23 13.58
N TYR A 377 11.33 10.09 12.90
CA TYR A 377 10.17 9.34 12.41
C TYR A 377 10.29 7.85 12.75
N TYR A 378 9.22 7.23 13.25
CA TYR A 378 9.20 5.79 13.57
C TYR A 378 10.43 5.39 14.40
N MET A 379 10.51 5.91 15.63
CA MET A 379 11.50 5.49 16.64
C MET A 379 10.85 4.79 17.84
N ASP A 380 9.57 4.43 17.68
CA ASP A 380 8.70 3.73 18.61
C ASP A 380 8.89 4.14 20.08
N LYS A 381 9.69 3.38 20.83
CA LYS A 381 9.86 3.53 22.29
C LYS A 381 11.05 4.38 22.73
N HIS A 382 12.03 4.62 21.86
CA HIS A 382 13.33 5.18 22.27
C HIS A 382 13.39 6.72 22.25
N VAL A 383 12.29 7.36 21.87
CA VAL A 383 12.12 8.82 21.93
C VAL A 383 10.87 9.12 22.74
N ASN A 384 11.09 9.40 24.02
CA ASN A 384 10.09 9.61 25.06
C ASN A 384 10.19 11.04 25.64
N ASP A 385 9.48 11.30 26.74
CA ASP A 385 9.46 12.61 27.41
C ASP A 385 10.82 13.02 27.99
N ALA A 386 11.71 12.08 28.37
CA ALA A 386 13.06 12.37 28.87
C ALA A 386 14.02 12.83 27.75
N VAL A 387 13.91 12.24 26.55
CA VAL A 387 14.61 12.75 25.36
C VAL A 387 14.12 14.17 25.03
N VAL A 388 12.81 14.43 25.12
CA VAL A 388 12.25 15.76 24.85
C VAL A 388 12.65 16.79 25.92
N SER A 389 12.72 16.41 27.20
CA SER A 389 13.19 17.30 28.28
C SER A 389 14.64 17.75 28.06
N THR A 390 15.49 16.86 27.55
CA THR A 390 16.90 17.11 27.24
C THR A 390 17.08 18.19 26.16
N LEU A 391 16.13 18.33 25.22
CA LEU A 391 16.21 19.33 24.14
C LEU A 391 16.27 20.78 24.65
N LYS A 392 15.58 21.09 25.76
CA LYS A 392 15.58 22.43 26.36
C LYS A 392 16.99 22.87 26.77
N VAL A 393 17.73 21.95 27.38
CA VAL A 393 19.06 22.23 27.96
C VAL A 393 20.13 22.14 26.87
N SER A 394 20.07 21.10 26.05
CA SER A 394 21.19 20.76 25.15
C SER A 394 21.05 21.31 23.72
N CYS A 395 19.88 21.83 23.31
CA CYS A 395 19.65 22.30 21.94
C CYS A 395 19.11 23.75 21.86
N PRO A 396 19.86 24.76 22.36
CA PRO A 396 19.45 26.18 22.40
C PRO A 396 19.31 26.84 21.01
N SER A 397 19.72 26.15 19.94
CA SER A 397 19.66 26.62 18.55
C SER A 397 18.54 25.95 17.72
N LEU A 398 17.69 25.12 18.34
CA LEU A 398 16.72 24.29 17.64
C LEU A 398 15.54 25.10 17.07
N THR A 399 15.50 25.22 15.74
CA THR A 399 14.44 25.94 14.99
C THR A 399 13.37 25.00 14.42
N ARG A 400 13.70 23.71 14.25
CA ARG A 400 12.79 22.70 13.69
C ARG A 400 12.81 21.41 14.50
N LEU A 401 11.64 21.03 15.01
CA LEU A 401 11.41 19.76 15.70
C LEU A 401 10.31 18.99 14.97
N LYS A 402 10.57 17.72 14.66
CA LYS A 402 9.53 16.79 14.19
C LYS A 402 9.63 15.48 14.95
N LEU A 403 8.53 15.07 15.55
CA LEU A 403 8.36 13.80 16.25
C LEU A 403 7.12 13.12 15.63
N CYS A 404 7.32 12.09 14.81
CA CYS A 404 6.26 11.52 13.98
C CYS A 404 6.26 9.99 14.03
N HIS A 405 5.11 9.37 14.29
CA HIS A 405 4.97 7.94 14.55
C HIS A 405 5.86 7.44 15.71
N ASN A 406 5.96 8.23 16.79
CA ASN A 406 6.59 7.81 18.03
C ASN A 406 5.50 7.42 19.05
N GLN A 407 5.81 6.48 19.94
CA GLN A 407 4.84 5.85 20.86
C GLN A 407 4.89 6.46 22.27
N GLU A 408 6.06 6.83 22.77
CA GLU A 408 6.26 7.16 24.20
C GLU A 408 6.25 8.65 24.56
N VAL A 409 6.19 9.56 23.57
CA VAL A 409 5.98 10.99 23.85
C VAL A 409 4.54 11.20 24.31
N SER A 410 4.35 11.83 25.47
CA SER A 410 3.06 12.05 26.11
C SER A 410 2.67 13.53 26.19
N ASP A 411 1.53 13.82 26.84
CA ASP A 411 1.08 15.17 27.17
C ASP A 411 2.17 15.99 27.89
N ASP A 412 2.97 15.38 28.77
CA ASP A 412 4.03 16.09 29.51
C ASP A 412 5.26 16.36 28.62
N GLY A 413 5.63 15.43 27.74
CA GLY A 413 6.59 15.67 26.66
C GLY A 413 6.18 16.84 25.76
N ILE A 414 4.89 16.93 25.40
CA ILE A 414 4.38 18.06 24.60
C ILE A 414 4.52 19.38 25.38
N LYS A 415 4.15 19.43 26.67
CA LYS A 415 4.34 20.66 27.49
C LYS A 415 5.80 21.10 27.51
N LEU A 416 6.75 20.16 27.59
CA LEU A 416 8.19 20.47 27.59
C LEU A 416 8.64 21.19 26.31
N ILE A 417 8.04 20.91 25.15
CA ILE A 417 8.30 21.60 23.87
C ILE A 417 8.07 23.11 23.98
N ALA A 418 7.16 23.58 24.83
CA ALA A 418 6.87 25.00 25.03
C ALA A 418 8.08 25.81 25.52
N ASN A 419 9.14 25.15 26.01
CA ASN A 419 10.39 25.78 26.44
C ASN A 419 11.39 26.02 25.29
N LEU A 420 11.12 25.54 24.08
CA LEU A 420 12.04 25.64 22.94
C LEU A 420 11.92 27.02 22.26
N VAL A 421 12.43 28.05 22.93
CA VAL A 421 12.19 29.48 22.60
C VAL A 421 12.66 29.94 21.22
N LYS A 422 13.40 29.16 20.43
CA LYS A 422 13.76 29.48 19.03
C LYS A 422 13.03 28.63 17.99
N LEU A 423 12.05 27.81 18.41
CA LEU A 423 11.36 26.87 17.54
C LEU A 423 10.38 27.61 16.59
N GLU A 424 10.67 27.58 15.29
CA GLU A 424 9.82 28.14 14.23
C GLU A 424 8.95 27.07 13.55
N HIS A 425 9.31 25.80 13.68
CA HIS A 425 8.69 24.71 12.94
C HIS A 425 8.48 23.45 13.78
N LEU A 426 7.24 23.24 14.21
CA LEU A 426 6.82 22.05 14.94
C LEU A 426 6.05 21.09 14.02
N SER A 427 6.31 19.80 14.10
CA SER A 427 5.41 18.77 13.55
C SER A 427 5.31 17.58 14.48
N LEU A 428 4.09 17.30 14.95
CA LEU A 428 3.78 16.20 15.86
C LEU A 428 2.79 15.26 15.18
N GLN A 429 3.07 13.97 15.31
CA GLN A 429 2.16 12.89 14.92
C GLN A 429 2.43 11.74 15.88
N LEU A 430 1.75 11.74 17.02
CA LEU A 430 2.00 10.77 18.09
C LEU A 430 1.02 9.60 17.98
N ILE A 431 1.42 8.43 18.48
CA ILE A 431 0.59 7.22 18.49
C ILE A 431 -0.23 7.16 19.79
N LYS A 432 0.33 7.64 20.90
CA LYS A 432 -0.36 7.83 22.18
C LYS A 432 -1.46 8.89 22.03
N LYS A 433 -2.62 8.66 22.65
CA LYS A 433 -3.68 9.67 22.77
C LYS A 433 -3.17 10.85 23.62
N THR A 434 -3.54 12.07 23.22
CA THR A 434 -3.06 13.32 23.82
C THR A 434 -4.19 14.34 23.96
N LYS A 435 -4.19 15.11 25.05
CA LYS A 435 -5.22 16.11 25.34
C LYS A 435 -4.92 17.46 24.69
N THR A 436 -5.86 18.39 24.78
CA THR A 436 -5.75 19.75 24.21
C THR A 436 -4.75 20.64 24.96
N ASP A 437 -4.72 20.60 26.29
CA ASP A 437 -3.99 21.56 27.13
C ASP A 437 -2.47 21.65 26.83
N PRO A 438 -1.75 20.53 26.59
CA PRO A 438 -0.34 20.58 26.18
C PRO A 438 -0.10 21.37 24.89
N TYR A 439 -0.95 21.19 23.88
CA TYR A 439 -0.82 21.92 22.62
C TYR A 439 -1.13 23.41 22.78
N VAL A 440 -2.11 23.75 23.64
CA VAL A 440 -2.42 25.14 23.99
C VAL A 440 -1.21 25.81 24.66
N ALA A 441 -0.58 25.17 25.64
CA ALA A 441 0.62 25.70 26.30
C ALA A 441 1.79 25.94 25.31
N VAL A 442 1.99 25.01 24.37
CA VAL A 442 3.00 25.17 23.29
C VAL A 442 2.66 26.35 22.37
N VAL A 443 1.39 26.51 21.98
CA VAL A 443 0.94 27.61 21.11
C VAL A 443 1.00 28.97 21.80
N GLN A 444 0.64 29.05 23.09
CA GLN A 444 0.75 30.28 23.88
C GLN A 444 2.21 30.74 24.04
N SER A 445 3.14 29.80 24.29
CA SER A 445 4.56 30.12 24.42
C SER A 445 5.22 30.49 23.08
N LEU A 446 4.97 29.71 22.01
CA LEU A 446 5.75 29.77 20.77
C LEU A 446 5.00 30.37 19.57
N GLY A 447 3.69 30.64 19.67
CA GLY A 447 2.82 30.97 18.53
C GLY A 447 3.32 32.12 17.66
N LYS A 448 3.83 33.19 18.28
CA LYS A 448 4.26 34.43 17.60
C LYS A 448 5.34 34.20 16.53
N GLN A 449 6.23 33.22 16.75
CA GLN A 449 7.35 32.89 15.87
C GLN A 449 7.14 31.62 15.03
N LEU A 450 6.15 30.79 15.36
CA LEU A 450 5.85 29.59 14.60
C LEU A 450 5.47 29.94 13.16
N GLN A 451 6.29 29.49 12.22
CA GLN A 451 6.02 29.54 10.78
C GLN A 451 5.34 28.26 10.27
N THR A 452 5.53 27.14 10.98
CA THR A 452 4.89 25.86 10.70
C THR A 452 4.37 25.20 11.98
N LEU A 453 3.06 24.97 12.05
CA LEU A 453 2.43 24.08 13.02
C LEU A 453 1.79 22.92 12.25
N SER A 454 2.16 21.68 12.58
CA SER A 454 1.65 20.48 11.90
C SER A 454 1.34 19.38 12.89
N LEU A 455 0.11 19.39 13.40
CA LEU A 455 -0.44 18.40 14.31
C LEU A 455 -1.29 17.41 13.51
N LYS A 456 -1.12 16.11 13.76
CA LYS A 456 -1.79 15.03 13.02
C LYS A 456 -2.23 13.94 13.99
N ASN A 457 -3.32 13.26 13.67
CA ASN A 457 -3.87 12.18 14.50
C ASN A 457 -4.27 12.70 15.90
N ILE A 458 -4.96 13.84 15.92
CA ILE A 458 -5.35 14.57 17.14
C ILE A 458 -6.86 14.48 17.38
N ALA A 459 -7.36 13.24 17.41
CA ALA A 459 -8.79 12.93 17.55
C ALA A 459 -9.38 13.56 18.82
N ASP A 460 -8.72 13.38 19.96
CA ASP A 460 -9.15 13.83 21.30
C ASP A 460 -8.94 15.33 21.57
N VAL A 461 -8.58 16.14 20.55
CA VAL A 461 -8.26 17.57 20.71
C VAL A 461 -9.39 18.46 20.23
N ASP A 462 -9.76 19.43 21.08
CA ASP A 462 -10.93 20.30 20.95
C ASP A 462 -10.64 21.73 20.44
N ASN A 463 -11.69 22.55 20.35
CA ASN A 463 -11.66 23.92 19.84
C ASN A 463 -10.68 24.87 20.56
N ARG A 464 -10.32 24.64 21.83
CA ARG A 464 -9.41 25.52 22.58
C ARG A 464 -8.04 25.66 21.92
N LEU A 465 -7.60 24.65 21.17
CA LEU A 465 -6.40 24.75 20.34
C LEU A 465 -6.58 25.72 19.17
N LEU A 466 -7.75 25.75 18.53
CA LEU A 466 -8.06 26.68 17.45
C LEU A 466 -8.11 28.12 17.98
N ASP A 467 -8.81 28.33 19.09
CA ASP A 467 -8.89 29.64 19.76
C ASP A 467 -7.48 30.13 20.18
N ALA A 468 -6.64 29.25 20.75
CA ALA A 468 -5.24 29.58 21.08
C ALA A 468 -4.38 29.91 19.84
N ILE A 469 -4.57 29.22 18.70
CA ILE A 469 -3.89 29.53 17.43
C ILE A 469 -4.32 30.91 16.92
N HIS A 470 -5.61 31.24 17.01
CA HIS A 470 -6.13 32.54 16.61
C HIS A 470 -5.47 33.69 17.38
N GLU A 471 -5.36 33.55 18.70
CA GLU A 471 -4.83 34.58 19.59
C GLU A 471 -3.31 34.77 19.48
N ASN A 472 -2.55 33.66 19.37
CA ASN A 472 -1.10 33.67 19.60
C ASN A 472 -0.26 33.55 18.33
N CYS A 473 -0.79 32.96 17.25
CA CYS A 473 -0.02 32.76 16.01
C CYS A 473 -0.20 33.93 15.04
N THR A 474 0.91 34.60 14.69
CA THR A 474 0.93 35.74 13.76
C THR A 474 1.87 35.56 12.57
N SER A 475 2.73 34.54 12.60
CA SER A 475 3.79 34.27 11.59
C SER A 475 3.60 32.95 10.82
N LEU A 476 2.50 32.23 11.03
CA LEU A 476 2.24 30.93 10.40
C LEU A 476 2.11 31.08 8.88
N LYS A 477 2.87 30.27 8.15
CA LYS A 477 2.76 30.10 6.68
C LYS A 477 2.14 28.74 6.34
N LYS A 478 2.28 27.78 7.25
CA LYS A 478 1.84 26.39 7.11
C LYS A 478 1.12 25.92 8.37
N LEU A 479 -0.16 25.62 8.22
CA LEU A 479 -0.96 24.96 9.24
C LEU A 479 -1.35 23.56 8.78
N ARG A 480 -1.26 22.60 9.69
CA ARG A 480 -1.89 21.29 9.56
C ARG A 480 -2.47 20.88 10.91
N VAL A 481 -3.72 20.42 10.88
CA VAL A 481 -4.51 19.89 11.99
C VAL A 481 -5.30 18.75 11.36
N THR A 482 -4.97 17.47 11.60
CA THR A 482 -5.64 16.34 10.90
C THR A 482 -6.21 15.31 11.83
N ASP A 483 -7.28 14.66 11.35
CA ASP A 483 -7.96 13.56 12.06
C ASP A 483 -8.43 14.03 13.45
N SER A 484 -9.07 15.21 13.54
CA SER A 484 -9.74 15.71 14.76
C SER A 484 -11.23 15.34 14.73
N GLU A 485 -11.74 14.89 15.87
CA GLU A 485 -13.11 14.38 16.03
C GLU A 485 -13.94 15.21 17.03
N HIS A 486 -13.37 16.28 17.60
CA HIS A 486 -14.04 17.18 18.57
C HIS A 486 -13.99 18.67 18.24
N MET A 487 -13.16 19.11 17.28
CA MET A 487 -13.27 20.48 16.76
C MET A 487 -14.58 20.66 16.00
N THR A 488 -15.18 21.85 16.03
CA THR A 488 -16.45 22.15 15.35
C THR A 488 -16.29 23.24 14.29
N ASP A 489 -17.25 23.31 13.38
CA ASP A 489 -17.24 24.27 12.27
C ASP A 489 -17.22 25.72 12.77
N ALA A 490 -17.96 25.99 13.86
CA ALA A 490 -17.92 27.28 14.55
C ALA A 490 -16.52 27.60 15.12
N GLY A 491 -15.76 26.59 15.58
CA GLY A 491 -14.36 26.75 16.01
C GLY A 491 -13.45 27.13 14.85
N PHE A 492 -13.53 26.41 13.72
CA PHE A 492 -12.78 26.78 12.50
C PHE A 492 -13.18 28.17 11.97
N ALA A 493 -14.47 28.50 11.97
CA ALA A 493 -14.97 29.80 11.55
C ALA A 493 -14.42 30.94 12.43
N ARG A 494 -14.46 30.81 13.76
CA ARG A 494 -13.82 31.78 14.68
C ARG A 494 -12.32 31.89 14.44
N MET A 495 -11.63 30.76 14.25
CA MET A 495 -10.18 30.74 14.07
C MET A 495 -9.72 31.64 12.91
N PHE A 496 -10.43 31.65 11.79
CA PHE A 496 -10.07 32.41 10.59
C PHE A 496 -10.75 33.78 10.48
N LYS A 497 -11.93 34.01 11.08
CA LYS A 497 -12.60 35.31 11.08
C LYS A 497 -11.80 36.31 11.94
N GLY A 498 -11.23 37.35 11.31
CA GLY A 498 -10.49 38.41 12.01
C GLY A 498 -9.08 38.02 12.50
N TRP A 499 -8.53 36.89 12.03
CA TRP A 499 -7.22 36.42 12.47
C TRP A 499 -6.09 37.38 12.06
N LYS A 500 -5.16 37.66 12.99
CA LYS A 500 -4.04 38.61 12.79
C LYS A 500 -2.88 38.03 11.99
N ASN A 501 -2.92 36.73 11.69
CA ASN A 501 -1.91 36.05 10.91
C ASN A 501 -2.02 36.42 9.43
N ARG A 502 -0.90 36.39 8.69
CA ARG A 502 -0.96 36.58 7.23
C ARG A 502 -1.68 35.41 6.54
N ALA A 503 -2.22 35.63 5.34
CA ALA A 503 -2.85 34.59 4.54
C ALA A 503 -1.94 33.35 4.39
N LEU A 504 -2.45 32.17 4.76
CA LEU A 504 -1.67 30.92 4.74
C LEU A 504 -1.24 30.52 3.33
N VAL A 505 -0.10 29.84 3.22
CA VAL A 505 0.42 29.26 1.97
C VAL A 505 0.09 27.77 1.86
N PHE A 506 -0.02 27.08 2.99
CA PHE A 506 -0.32 25.65 3.07
C PHE A 506 -1.32 25.40 4.20
N LEU A 507 -2.46 24.79 3.88
CA LEU A 507 -3.46 24.36 4.85
C LEU A 507 -3.87 22.90 4.60
N ASP A 508 -3.96 22.12 5.67
CA ASP A 508 -4.26 20.69 5.61
C ASP A 508 -5.09 20.31 6.84
N LEU A 509 -6.40 20.18 6.61
CA LEU A 509 -7.46 19.91 7.59
C LEU A 509 -8.14 18.56 7.32
N GLN A 510 -7.45 17.63 6.65
CA GLN A 510 -8.04 16.35 6.27
C GLN A 510 -8.62 15.61 7.48
N LYS A 511 -9.81 15.04 7.28
CA LYS A 511 -10.57 14.27 8.27
C LYS A 511 -10.81 15.01 9.60
N CYS A 512 -10.78 16.34 9.63
CA CYS A 512 -11.47 17.11 10.67
C CYS A 512 -12.98 16.97 10.38
N ARG A 513 -13.61 15.96 10.98
CA ARG A 513 -14.96 15.50 10.61
C ARG A 513 -15.65 14.81 11.78
N HIS A 514 -16.97 14.81 11.77
CA HIS A 514 -17.77 13.92 12.60
C HIS A 514 -17.49 12.43 12.31
N VAL A 515 -17.46 11.61 13.36
CA VAL A 515 -17.18 10.16 13.30
C VAL A 515 -18.20 9.38 14.13
N ASP A 516 -19.41 9.22 13.59
CA ASP A 516 -20.39 8.26 14.07
C ASP A 516 -20.46 7.05 13.09
N PRO A 517 -20.30 5.80 13.55
CA PRO A 517 -20.38 4.60 12.71
C PRO A 517 -21.82 4.15 12.40
N ALA A 518 -22.81 4.52 13.23
CA ALA A 518 -24.22 4.21 13.06
C ALA A 518 -24.95 5.26 12.21
N LYS A 519 -24.64 6.55 12.43
CA LYS A 519 -25.28 7.70 11.79
C LYS A 519 -24.27 8.67 11.14
N PRO A 520 -23.41 8.20 10.21
CA PRO A 520 -22.28 8.98 9.66
C PRO A 520 -22.62 10.26 8.87
N ARG A 521 -23.90 10.60 8.74
CA ARG A 521 -24.45 11.78 8.06
C ARG A 521 -25.16 12.75 8.99
N GLU A 522 -25.57 12.31 10.17
CA GLU A 522 -26.25 13.16 11.15
C GLU A 522 -25.15 13.86 11.97
N ASN A 523 -25.06 15.19 11.87
CA ASN A 523 -24.02 15.99 12.51
C ASN A 523 -24.62 17.25 13.14
N GLU A 524 -25.56 17.05 14.07
CA GLU A 524 -26.34 18.12 14.72
C GLU A 524 -25.47 19.20 15.38
N HIS A 525 -24.29 18.81 15.87
CA HIS A 525 -23.33 19.71 16.53
C HIS A 525 -22.27 20.31 15.60
N MET A 526 -22.38 20.08 14.28
CA MET A 526 -21.45 20.59 13.25
C MET A 526 -19.98 20.30 13.58
N VAL A 527 -19.70 19.05 13.97
CA VAL A 527 -18.36 18.53 14.29
C VAL A 527 -17.54 18.37 13.01
N GLY A 528 -16.29 18.83 13.07
CA GLY A 528 -15.36 18.92 11.95
C GLY A 528 -15.47 20.23 11.17
N LEU A 529 -14.76 20.28 10.04
CA LEU A 529 -14.86 21.38 9.09
C LEU A 529 -16.11 21.20 8.22
N CYS A 530 -16.98 22.19 8.25
CA CYS A 530 -18.21 22.26 7.44
C CYS A 530 -18.23 23.63 6.70
N SER A 531 -19.41 24.13 6.35
CA SER A 531 -19.57 25.28 5.46
C SER A 531 -19.03 26.61 6.02
N GLU A 532 -19.28 26.96 7.29
CA GLU A 532 -18.86 28.27 7.83
C GLU A 532 -17.35 28.38 8.03
N GLY A 533 -16.71 27.30 8.49
CA GLY A 533 -15.26 27.21 8.60
C GLY A 533 -14.61 27.26 7.22
N PHE A 534 -15.18 26.59 6.22
CA PHE A 534 -14.66 26.60 4.85
C PHE A 534 -14.72 28.01 4.22
N ARG A 535 -15.86 28.72 4.37
CA ARG A 535 -15.99 30.13 3.97
C ARG A 535 -14.93 31.00 4.64
N ALA A 536 -14.78 30.90 5.96
CA ALA A 536 -13.82 31.71 6.72
C ALA A 536 -12.36 31.47 6.28
N ILE A 537 -11.98 30.19 6.06
CA ILE A 537 -10.66 29.81 5.53
C ILE A 537 -10.36 30.50 4.20
N MET A 538 -11.32 30.46 3.27
CA MET A 538 -11.13 30.94 1.91
C MET A 538 -11.15 32.47 1.83
N THR A 539 -11.99 33.13 2.63
CA THR A 539 -11.97 34.58 2.82
C THR A 539 -10.63 35.07 3.40
N HIS A 540 -10.07 34.38 4.40
CA HIS A 540 -8.81 34.79 5.03
C HIS A 540 -7.56 34.44 4.19
N SER A 541 -7.52 33.24 3.61
CA SER A 541 -6.28 32.67 3.05
C SER A 541 -6.32 32.34 1.56
N GLY A 542 -7.51 32.29 0.94
CA GLY A 542 -7.70 31.71 -0.40
C GLY A 542 -6.79 32.29 -1.48
N THR A 543 -6.52 33.59 -1.43
CA THR A 543 -5.70 34.30 -2.43
C THR A 543 -4.22 33.89 -2.43
N ASN A 544 -3.67 33.46 -1.28
CA ASN A 544 -2.26 33.08 -1.11
C ASN A 544 -2.04 31.57 -0.91
N LEU A 545 -3.10 30.80 -0.66
CA LEU A 545 -3.03 29.35 -0.52
C LEU A 545 -2.48 28.72 -1.81
N ARG A 546 -1.44 27.89 -1.66
CA ARG A 546 -0.86 27.06 -2.73
C ARG A 546 -1.27 25.60 -2.63
N TYR A 547 -1.57 25.15 -1.42
CA TYR A 547 -2.00 23.79 -1.09
C TYR A 547 -3.16 23.88 -0.10
N LEU A 548 -4.29 23.29 -0.47
CA LEU A 548 -5.44 23.10 0.41
C LEU A 548 -5.85 21.62 0.40
N ASN A 549 -5.95 21.01 1.57
CA ASN A 549 -6.45 19.65 1.74
C ASN A 549 -7.57 19.65 2.78
N ILE A 550 -8.77 19.29 2.34
CA ILE A 550 -9.99 19.12 3.14
C ILE A 550 -10.61 17.74 2.89
N HIS A 551 -9.77 16.74 2.57
CA HIS A 551 -10.18 15.35 2.34
C HIS A 551 -11.08 14.84 3.48
N ALA A 552 -12.24 14.29 3.12
CA ALA A 552 -13.27 13.75 4.02
C ALA A 552 -13.89 14.76 5.02
N CYS A 553 -13.81 16.06 4.75
CA CYS A 553 -14.67 17.06 5.39
C CYS A 553 -16.06 17.01 4.73
N ARG A 554 -16.88 16.03 5.15
CA ARG A 554 -18.10 15.60 4.45
C ARG A 554 -19.23 16.62 4.45
N HIS A 555 -19.32 17.45 5.48
CA HIS A 555 -20.47 18.33 5.76
C HIS A 555 -20.29 19.76 5.21
N ILE A 556 -19.35 19.96 4.28
CA ILE A 556 -19.27 21.19 3.48
C ILE A 556 -20.32 21.08 2.38
N SER A 557 -21.32 21.96 2.39
CA SER A 557 -22.45 21.95 1.45
C SER A 557 -22.06 22.44 0.05
N ALA A 558 -22.81 22.00 -0.97
CA ALA A 558 -22.64 22.46 -2.35
C ALA A 558 -22.66 24.01 -2.46
N ALA A 559 -23.62 24.66 -1.81
CA ALA A 559 -23.73 26.12 -1.76
C ALA A 559 -22.50 26.83 -1.13
N ALA A 560 -21.73 26.15 -0.26
CA ALA A 560 -20.49 26.70 0.28
C ALA A 560 -19.33 26.59 -0.72
N PHE A 561 -19.29 25.51 -1.51
CA PHE A 561 -18.38 25.41 -2.64
C PHE A 561 -18.71 26.41 -3.75
N GLU A 562 -19.99 26.59 -4.08
CA GLU A 562 -20.44 27.49 -5.15
C GLU A 562 -20.16 28.96 -4.85
N GLU A 563 -20.32 29.42 -3.61
CA GLU A 563 -19.98 30.80 -3.21
C GLU A 563 -18.46 31.01 -3.09
N VAL A 564 -17.73 30.03 -2.57
CA VAL A 564 -16.25 30.11 -2.50
C VAL A 564 -15.66 30.15 -3.90
N PHE A 565 -16.18 29.36 -4.83
CA PHE A 565 -15.75 29.32 -6.24
C PHE A 565 -16.75 30.06 -7.16
N ALA A 566 -17.33 31.15 -6.68
CA ALA A 566 -18.17 32.02 -7.49
C ALA A 566 -17.34 32.75 -8.56
N GLU A 567 -18.00 33.23 -9.62
CA GLU A 567 -17.33 33.82 -10.79
C GLU A 567 -16.57 35.12 -10.48
N ASP A 568 -16.89 35.79 -9.37
CA ASP A 568 -16.17 36.97 -8.88
C ASP A 568 -14.92 36.63 -8.03
N LYS A 569 -14.68 35.36 -7.71
CA LYS A 569 -13.55 34.90 -6.89
C LYS A 569 -12.41 34.33 -7.73
N VAL A 570 -11.19 34.75 -7.42
CA VAL A 570 -9.96 34.24 -8.04
C VAL A 570 -8.93 33.85 -6.98
N TYR A 571 -8.39 32.64 -7.11
CA TYR A 571 -7.37 32.05 -6.23
C TYR A 571 -6.07 31.81 -7.02
N PRO A 572 -5.28 32.87 -7.28
CA PRO A 572 -4.23 32.86 -8.29
C PRO A 572 -3.03 31.97 -7.94
N GLN A 573 -2.85 31.60 -6.67
CA GLN A 573 -1.72 30.78 -6.21
C GLN A 573 -2.09 29.30 -5.98
N LEU A 574 -3.37 28.93 -6.00
CA LEU A 574 -3.81 27.59 -5.61
C LEU A 574 -3.38 26.55 -6.64
N SER A 575 -2.42 25.72 -6.25
CA SER A 575 -1.74 24.77 -7.15
C SER A 575 -2.10 23.32 -6.91
N LYS A 576 -2.54 22.99 -5.68
CA LYS A 576 -2.95 21.66 -5.24
C LYS A 576 -4.21 21.78 -4.39
N LEU A 577 -5.28 21.09 -4.79
CA LEU A 577 -6.54 21.05 -4.07
C LEU A 577 -6.98 19.59 -3.90
N GLU A 578 -7.17 19.18 -2.64
CA GLU A 578 -7.62 17.85 -2.26
C GLU A 578 -8.97 17.94 -1.54
N ILE A 579 -10.01 17.46 -2.21
CA ILE A 579 -11.43 17.50 -1.80
C ILE A 579 -12.09 16.11 -1.90
N SER A 580 -11.31 15.04 -1.99
CA SER A 580 -11.85 13.68 -2.03
C SER A 580 -12.67 13.38 -0.77
N PHE A 581 -13.82 12.72 -0.96
CA PHE A 581 -14.78 12.40 0.10
C PHE A 581 -15.47 13.61 0.77
N CYS A 582 -15.46 14.79 0.15
CA CYS A 582 -16.57 15.75 0.32
C CYS A 582 -17.76 15.24 -0.51
N GLU A 583 -18.93 15.03 0.10
CA GLU A 583 -20.05 14.32 -0.55
C GLU A 583 -20.83 15.20 -1.54
N GLU A 584 -20.86 16.52 -1.31
CA GLU A 584 -21.65 17.50 -2.07
C GLU A 584 -20.90 18.14 -3.27
N VAL A 585 -19.75 17.59 -3.69
CA VAL A 585 -18.96 18.13 -4.80
C VAL A 585 -19.49 17.62 -6.14
N THR A 586 -19.95 18.54 -6.99
CA THR A 586 -20.53 18.25 -8.32
C THR A 586 -19.56 18.57 -9.46
N ASP A 587 -19.87 18.07 -10.67
CA ASP A 587 -19.18 18.44 -11.92
C ASP A 587 -19.18 19.97 -12.13
N PHE A 588 -20.27 20.67 -11.75
CA PHE A 588 -20.37 22.13 -11.83
C PHE A 588 -19.38 22.84 -10.90
N ILE A 589 -19.32 22.42 -9.63
CA ILE A 589 -18.37 22.94 -8.64
C ILE A 589 -16.92 22.76 -9.13
N VAL A 590 -16.59 21.62 -9.73
CA VAL A 590 -15.25 21.38 -10.27
C VAL A 590 -14.96 22.25 -11.50
N GLY A 591 -15.95 22.49 -12.36
CA GLY A 591 -15.85 23.51 -13.41
C GLY A 591 -15.55 24.90 -12.87
N SER A 592 -16.25 25.32 -11.81
CA SER A 592 -16.00 26.59 -11.11
C SER A 592 -14.61 26.66 -10.46
N ILE A 593 -14.16 25.60 -9.78
CA ILE A 593 -12.80 25.49 -9.23
C ILE A 593 -11.75 25.76 -10.32
N PHE A 594 -11.90 25.16 -11.52
CA PHE A 594 -10.95 25.37 -12.62
C PHE A 594 -10.99 26.79 -13.21
N ARG A 595 -12.11 27.51 -13.13
CA ARG A 595 -12.20 28.94 -13.49
C ARG A 595 -11.50 29.83 -12.46
N CYS A 596 -11.81 29.64 -11.17
CA CYS A 596 -11.25 30.45 -10.09
C CYS A 596 -9.75 30.20 -9.83
N CYS A 597 -9.23 29.01 -10.16
CA CYS A 597 -7.86 28.59 -9.78
C CYS A 597 -6.94 28.42 -11.01
N PRO A 598 -6.43 29.51 -11.62
CA PRO A 598 -5.64 29.43 -12.86
C PRO A 598 -4.31 28.68 -12.70
N ALA A 599 -3.75 28.62 -11.49
CA ALA A 599 -2.49 27.93 -11.20
C ALA A 599 -2.65 26.45 -10.81
N LEU A 600 -3.87 25.89 -10.86
CA LEU A 600 -4.18 24.55 -10.36
C LEU A 600 -3.55 23.45 -11.22
N LYS A 601 -2.71 22.62 -10.61
CA LYS A 601 -1.95 21.53 -11.26
C LYS A 601 -2.45 20.15 -10.87
N GLU A 602 -2.87 19.99 -9.63
CA GLU A 602 -3.36 18.74 -9.07
C GLU A 602 -4.70 19.00 -8.38
N LEU A 603 -5.77 18.38 -8.89
CA LEU A 603 -7.07 18.32 -8.25
C LEU A 603 -7.38 16.85 -7.95
N ASN A 604 -7.69 16.57 -6.68
CA ASN A 604 -8.09 15.25 -6.23
C ASN A 604 -9.55 15.32 -5.77
N VAL A 605 -10.43 14.63 -6.50
CA VAL A 605 -11.87 14.55 -6.26
C VAL A 605 -12.38 13.16 -6.67
N LYS A 606 -13.48 12.73 -6.04
CA LYS A 606 -14.08 11.41 -6.22
C LYS A 606 -15.32 11.54 -7.14
N HIS A 607 -15.37 10.75 -8.22
CA HIS A 607 -16.52 10.65 -9.15
C HIS A 607 -16.98 11.96 -9.84
N VAL A 608 -16.06 12.68 -10.49
CA VAL A 608 -16.38 13.89 -11.28
C VAL A 608 -15.78 13.82 -12.69
N LYS A 609 -16.49 14.35 -13.69
CA LYS A 609 -15.99 14.53 -15.08
C LYS A 609 -15.03 15.72 -15.16
N VAL A 610 -13.96 15.58 -15.96
CA VAL A 610 -12.84 16.54 -15.99
C VAL A 610 -12.87 17.41 -17.25
N PRO A 611 -12.75 18.75 -17.16
CA PRO A 611 -12.59 19.63 -18.32
C PRO A 611 -11.29 19.41 -19.11
N LYS A 612 -11.29 19.82 -20.40
CA LYS A 612 -10.14 19.69 -21.33
C LYS A 612 -8.84 20.25 -20.69
N GLY A 613 -7.72 19.53 -20.79
CA GLY A 613 -6.37 20.03 -20.43
C GLY A 613 -6.02 20.10 -18.94
N ARG A 614 -6.63 19.26 -18.08
CA ARG A 614 -6.35 19.20 -16.62
C ARG A 614 -6.11 17.76 -16.14
N ILE A 615 -5.28 17.59 -15.11
CA ILE A 615 -4.98 16.28 -14.50
C ILE A 615 -5.88 16.08 -13.27
N LEU A 616 -6.68 15.01 -13.30
CA LEU A 616 -7.41 14.50 -12.14
C LEU A 616 -6.70 13.25 -11.59
N VAL A 617 -6.60 13.14 -10.27
CA VAL A 617 -6.12 11.92 -9.60
C VAL A 617 -7.19 11.40 -8.63
N GLY A 618 -7.54 10.11 -8.74
CA GLY A 618 -8.62 9.49 -7.96
C GLY A 618 -8.65 7.95 -8.01
N VAL A 619 -9.46 7.35 -7.14
CA VAL A 619 -9.55 5.89 -6.89
C VAL A 619 -10.51 5.17 -7.88
N PRO A 620 -10.48 3.83 -8.01
CA PRO A 620 -10.33 3.11 -9.28
C PRO A 620 -11.55 3.12 -10.23
N ASN A 621 -12.69 3.68 -9.79
CA ASN A 621 -13.90 3.83 -10.60
C ASN A 621 -13.97 5.20 -11.28
N ALA A 622 -13.04 6.11 -11.01
CA ALA A 622 -12.73 7.19 -11.94
C ALA A 622 -12.14 6.55 -13.21
N ILE A 623 -12.93 6.51 -14.28
CA ILE A 623 -12.40 6.18 -15.61
C ILE A 623 -11.33 7.22 -15.90
N GLY A 624 -10.09 6.78 -16.07
CA GLY A 624 -8.97 7.63 -16.48
C GLY A 624 -9.18 8.11 -17.92
N MET A 625 -10.03 9.11 -18.09
CA MET A 625 -10.35 9.71 -19.37
C MET A 625 -9.34 10.81 -19.70
N GLN A 626 -8.29 10.41 -20.41
CA GLN A 626 -7.73 11.26 -21.43
C GLN A 626 -8.70 11.19 -22.62
N ILE A 627 -9.55 12.21 -22.79
CA ILE A 627 -10.35 12.37 -24.02
C ILE A 627 -9.52 13.25 -24.95
N GLU A 628 -8.83 12.62 -25.89
CA GLU A 628 -8.55 13.27 -27.17
C GLU A 628 -9.84 13.20 -27.99
N GLY A 629 -10.36 14.36 -28.36
CA GLY A 629 -11.63 14.54 -29.07
C GLY A 629 -11.63 15.90 -29.74
N VAL A 630 -12.05 15.92 -31.00
CA VAL A 630 -11.78 16.97 -32.00
C VAL A 630 -12.48 18.29 -31.66
N ASP A 631 -12.04 19.36 -32.34
CA ASP A 631 -12.58 20.72 -32.24
C ASP A 631 -14.10 20.76 -32.41
N ASP A 632 -14.78 21.21 -31.35
CA ASP A 632 -15.56 22.45 -31.28
C ASP A 632 -15.72 22.83 -29.77
#